data_AF-A0A831UW79-F1
#
_entry.id   AF-A0A831UW79-F1
#
_cell.length_a   1.000
_cell.length_b   1.000
_cell.length_c   1.000
_cell.angle_alpha   90.00
_cell.angle_beta   90.00
_cell.angle_gamma   90.00
#
_symmetry.space_group_name_H-M   'P 1'
#
loop_
_entity.id
_entity.type
_entity.pdbx_description
1 polymer ?
#
loop_
_entity_poly.entity_id
_entity_poly.type
_entity_poly.pdbx_seq_one_letter_code
_entity_poly.pdbx_strand_id
1 'polypeptide(L)'
;ELEDQLLVPVRDEVIEYTLAGVDGNKSHLLVTGIAKDRLKDDLEVLKDSGLNPHVITLRTFVLAEQFLRVGGQGENFLLIDTGMHEMNMVIVRHGRIAFMRRLVYPDRVFTDLPFYFGDNGIEIVHHDEAMECVASLCDDIKQTMGLYQLESRAESFPEQIVMFGPMVGVAEFREKIEAEFDQPVLIGDLPEHSGVSWTAETRKAWRPGLFDHAIALALQGFTKKISINFRKDEFVQQGLFFASRTNLIAASALLFLVLAGMAAYLGWDYRVLNARYNELGNRMTNLFKETFPEATRIVDPLVQMKTRLRTVQAPSIATPVFSGDKRSLNILADISERVPATVEIHVSRLVIDKESVMVKGTTKNFNDVNLIQGVLRESPAYDGVDIISASAEKDTGLIRFELKLRTAGAS
;
A
#
# COMPACT_ATOMS: atom_id res chain seq x y z
N GLU A 1 34.99 -5.14 -9.07
CA GLU A 1 35.38 -5.33 -10.48
C GLU A 1 35.01 -4.13 -11.34
N LEU A 2 33.73 -3.77 -11.49
CA LEU A 2 33.33 -2.60 -12.29
C LEU A 2 33.78 -1.25 -11.70
N GLU A 3 33.78 -1.11 -10.38
CA GLU A 3 34.12 0.15 -9.71
C GLU A 3 35.56 0.61 -9.97
N ASP A 4 36.49 -0.32 -10.19
CA ASP A 4 37.90 -0.01 -10.49
C ASP A 4 38.13 0.34 -11.97
N GLN A 5 37.12 0.15 -12.83
CA GLN A 5 37.19 0.37 -14.28
C GLN A 5 36.41 1.60 -14.76
N LEU A 6 35.59 2.20 -13.89
CA LEU A 6 34.72 3.32 -14.22
C LEU A 6 35.28 4.64 -13.68
N LEU A 7 35.13 5.70 -14.46
CA LEU A 7 35.53 7.06 -14.05
C LEU A 7 34.53 7.69 -13.09
N VAL A 8 33.27 7.27 -13.15
CA VAL A 8 32.18 7.71 -12.28
C VAL A 8 31.81 6.54 -11.35
N PRO A 9 31.48 6.79 -10.07
CA PRO A 9 31.06 5.73 -9.17
C PRO A 9 29.86 4.96 -9.71
N VAL A 10 29.89 3.63 -9.59
CA VAL A 10 28.83 2.72 -10.06
C VAL A 10 27.42 3.16 -9.63
N ARG A 11 27.29 3.68 -8.41
CA ARG A 11 26.01 4.14 -7.83
C ARG A 11 25.41 5.36 -8.54
N ASP A 12 26.26 6.13 -9.22
CA ASP A 12 25.94 7.39 -9.90
C ASP A 12 25.76 7.16 -11.42
N GLU A 13 25.77 5.88 -11.85
CA GLU A 13 25.53 5.46 -13.22
C GLU A 13 24.30 4.53 -13.33
N VAL A 14 23.69 4.50 -14.51
CA VAL A 14 22.81 3.42 -14.95
C VAL A 14 23.62 2.47 -15.81
N ILE A 15 23.75 1.22 -15.35
CA ILE A 15 24.58 0.21 -16.01
C ILE A 15 23.70 -0.84 -16.69
N GLU A 16 24.05 -1.14 -17.93
CA GLU A 16 23.51 -2.22 -18.74
C GLU A 16 24.65 -3.08 -19.29
N TYR A 17 24.36 -4.35 -19.59
CA TYR A 17 25.37 -5.27 -20.11
C TYR A 17 24.78 -6.27 -21.10
N THR A 18 25.62 -6.74 -22.01
CA THR A 18 25.28 -7.83 -22.93
C THR A 18 26.41 -8.85 -23.02
N LEU A 19 26.10 -10.06 -23.50
CA LEU A 19 27.08 -11.13 -23.67
C LEU A 19 27.90 -10.89 -24.95
N ALA A 20 29.17 -10.57 -24.79
CA ALA A 20 30.13 -10.35 -25.87
C ALA A 20 30.75 -11.67 -26.39
N GLY A 21 30.87 -12.68 -25.53
CA GLY A 21 31.44 -13.98 -25.89
C GLY A 21 31.47 -14.98 -24.73
N VAL A 22 31.84 -16.22 -25.04
CA VAL A 22 32.04 -17.29 -24.04
C VAL A 22 33.33 -18.03 -24.39
N ASP A 23 34.23 -18.17 -23.42
CA ASP A 23 35.47 -18.94 -23.53
C ASP A 23 35.51 -20.01 -22.43
N GLY A 24 35.20 -21.25 -22.81
CA GLY A 24 35.05 -22.37 -21.90
C GLY A 24 34.00 -22.10 -20.81
N ASN A 25 34.46 -21.92 -19.57
CA ASN A 25 33.62 -21.62 -18.40
C ASN A 25 33.53 -20.11 -18.07
N LYS A 26 34.11 -19.23 -18.89
CA LYS A 26 34.09 -17.77 -18.68
C LYS A 26 33.17 -17.10 -19.69
N SER A 27 32.40 -16.13 -19.21
CA SER A 27 31.59 -15.25 -20.05
C SER A 27 32.25 -13.89 -20.14
N HIS A 28 32.36 -13.36 -21.36
CA HIS A 28 32.79 -12.00 -21.62
C HIS A 28 31.56 -11.11 -21.76
N LEU A 29 31.53 -10.02 -20.99
CA LEU A 29 30.42 -9.07 -20.99
C LEU A 29 30.89 -7.75 -21.60
N LEU A 30 30.06 -7.19 -22.47
CA LEU A 30 30.15 -5.78 -22.84
C LEU A 30 29.30 -5.00 -21.85
N VAL A 31 29.94 -4.17 -21.03
CA VAL A 31 29.26 -3.36 -20.01
C VAL A 31 29.23 -1.91 -20.48
N THR A 32 28.09 -1.26 -20.30
CA THR A 32 27.83 0.11 -20.74
C THR A 32 27.20 0.88 -19.59
N GLY A 33 27.74 2.05 -19.28
CA GLY A 33 27.26 2.94 -18.23
C GLY A 33 26.91 4.31 -18.79
N ILE A 34 25.88 4.94 -18.23
CA ILE A 34 25.59 6.36 -18.43
C ILE A 34 25.42 7.02 -17.07
N ALA A 35 26.09 8.16 -16.86
CA ALA A 35 25.90 8.96 -15.65
C ALA A 35 24.43 9.36 -15.50
N LYS A 36 23.89 9.22 -14.29
CA LYS A 36 22.47 9.48 -14.00
C LYS A 36 22.08 10.92 -14.29
N ASP A 37 22.95 11.88 -13.95
CA ASP A 37 22.72 13.30 -14.23
C ASP A 37 22.63 13.56 -15.73
N ARG A 38 23.51 12.93 -16.52
CA ARG A 38 23.47 13.06 -17.99
C ARG A 38 22.18 12.48 -18.57
N LEU A 39 21.79 11.28 -18.11
CA LEU A 39 20.55 10.64 -18.55
C LEU A 39 19.33 11.48 -18.18
N LYS A 40 19.33 12.09 -17.00
CA LYS A 40 18.27 12.99 -16.55
C LYS A 40 18.16 14.21 -17.47
N ASP A 41 19.26 14.87 -17.77
CA ASP A 41 19.29 16.03 -18.68
C ASP A 41 18.76 15.66 -20.07
N ASP A 42 19.22 14.54 -20.64
CA ASP A 42 18.77 14.06 -21.95
C ASP A 42 17.24 13.78 -21.96
N LEU A 43 16.70 13.23 -20.86
CA LEU A 43 15.27 12.97 -20.71
C LEU A 43 14.43 14.23 -20.51
N GLU A 44 14.95 15.23 -19.81
CA GLU A 44 14.29 16.52 -19.61
C GLU A 44 14.17 17.27 -20.95
N VAL A 45 15.22 17.31 -21.77
CA VAL A 45 15.19 17.90 -23.12
C VAL A 45 14.12 17.25 -24.01
N LEU A 46 14.03 15.92 -23.97
CA LEU A 46 13.00 15.20 -24.73
C LEU A 46 11.59 15.50 -24.19
N LYS A 47 11.43 15.53 -22.86
CA LYS A 47 10.16 15.84 -22.21
C LYS A 47 9.67 17.25 -22.54
N ASP A 48 10.56 18.24 -22.55
CA ASP A 48 10.24 19.62 -22.91
C ASP A 48 9.83 19.76 -24.38
N SER A 49 10.29 18.83 -25.22
CA SER A 49 9.87 18.68 -26.62
C SER A 49 8.59 17.85 -26.79
N GLY A 50 7.94 17.45 -25.69
CA GLY A 50 6.73 16.63 -25.70
C GLY A 50 6.97 15.13 -25.96
N LEU A 51 8.22 14.67 -25.89
CA LEU A 51 8.60 13.27 -26.11
C LEU A 51 8.89 12.59 -24.78
N ASN A 52 8.36 11.39 -24.58
CA ASN A 52 8.68 10.54 -23.43
C ASN A 52 9.11 9.15 -23.92
N PRO A 53 10.41 8.93 -24.14
CA PRO A 53 10.90 7.70 -24.74
C PRO A 53 10.73 6.50 -23.79
N HIS A 54 10.20 5.40 -24.32
CA HIS A 54 10.15 4.12 -23.61
C HIS A 54 11.52 3.44 -23.51
N VAL A 55 12.43 3.80 -24.43
CA VAL A 55 13.74 3.18 -24.60
C VAL A 55 14.77 4.29 -24.78
N ILE A 56 15.84 4.24 -23.99
CA ILE A 56 17.07 5.03 -24.21
C ILE A 56 18.20 4.02 -24.34
N THR A 57 18.97 4.10 -25.42
CA THR A 57 19.96 3.07 -25.76
C THR A 57 21.08 3.64 -26.61
N LEU A 58 22.09 2.84 -26.92
CA LEU A 58 23.27 3.27 -27.67
C LEU A 58 23.00 3.22 -29.17
N ARG A 59 23.19 4.36 -29.83
CA ARG A 59 22.90 4.57 -31.26
C ARG A 59 23.54 3.53 -32.18
N THR A 60 24.85 3.31 -32.07
CA THR A 60 25.60 2.41 -32.96
C THR A 60 25.45 0.94 -32.56
N PHE A 61 25.18 0.67 -31.27
CA PHE A 61 24.87 -0.67 -30.78
C PHE A 61 23.57 -1.21 -31.41
N VAL A 62 22.51 -0.40 -31.37
CA VAL A 62 21.21 -0.76 -31.96
C VAL A 62 21.35 -1.03 -33.44
N LEU A 63 22.12 -0.21 -34.16
CA LEU A 63 22.39 -0.42 -35.57
C LEU A 63 23.03 -1.79 -35.82
N ALA A 64 24.13 -2.10 -35.14
CA ALA A 64 24.81 -3.40 -35.24
C ALA A 64 23.89 -4.57 -34.86
N GLU A 65 23.08 -4.40 -33.81
CA GLU A 65 22.13 -5.43 -33.36
C GLU A 65 21.05 -5.71 -34.41
N GLN A 66 20.51 -4.67 -35.07
CA GLN A 66 19.51 -4.87 -36.12
C GLN A 66 20.12 -5.52 -37.37
N PHE A 67 21.33 -5.12 -37.78
CA PHE A 67 22.05 -5.78 -38.88
C PHE A 67 22.30 -7.27 -38.61
N LEU A 68 22.70 -7.62 -37.38
CA LEU A 68 22.86 -9.01 -36.97
C LEU A 68 21.57 -9.83 -37.06
N ARG A 69 20.43 -9.24 -36.68
CA ARG A 69 19.14 -9.93 -36.68
C ARG A 69 18.57 -10.13 -38.06
N VAL A 70 18.74 -9.10 -38.89
CA VAL A 70 18.28 -9.08 -40.27
C VAL A 70 19.13 -10.02 -41.14
N GLY A 71 20.42 -10.15 -40.81
CA GLY A 71 21.36 -11.04 -41.51
C GLY A 71 21.91 -10.43 -42.80
N GLY A 72 22.64 -11.24 -43.57
CA GLY A 72 23.22 -10.85 -44.86
C GLY A 72 24.70 -10.47 -44.81
N GLN A 73 25.19 -9.95 -43.67
CA GLN A 73 26.57 -9.48 -43.47
C GLN A 73 27.48 -10.50 -42.76
N GLY A 74 27.07 -11.77 -42.73
CA GLY A 74 27.77 -12.82 -41.98
C GLY A 74 27.76 -12.60 -40.47
N GLU A 75 28.60 -13.36 -39.77
CA GLU A 75 28.71 -13.34 -38.31
C GLU A 75 29.94 -12.56 -37.80
N ASN A 76 30.82 -12.13 -38.71
CA ASN A 76 32.09 -11.49 -38.41
C ASN A 76 32.31 -10.26 -39.30
N PHE A 77 31.98 -9.07 -38.81
CA PHE A 77 32.19 -7.83 -39.56
C PHE A 77 32.59 -6.68 -38.66
N LEU A 78 33.33 -5.74 -39.23
CA LEU A 78 33.61 -4.46 -38.60
C LEU A 78 32.56 -3.45 -39.08
N LEU A 79 31.79 -2.88 -38.16
CA LEU A 79 30.92 -1.75 -38.47
C LEU A 79 31.62 -0.45 -38.13
N ILE A 80 31.63 0.50 -39.06
CA ILE A 80 32.14 1.85 -38.85
C ILE A 80 31.04 2.88 -39.15
N ASP A 81 30.75 3.76 -38.20
CA ASP A 81 29.82 4.89 -38.32
C ASP A 81 30.63 6.19 -38.32
N THR A 82 30.68 6.82 -39.49
CA THR A 82 31.52 7.98 -39.79
C THR A 82 30.72 9.27 -39.62
N GLY A 83 30.62 9.73 -38.37
CA GLY A 83 29.99 11.00 -38.03
C GLY A 83 30.79 12.22 -38.50
N MET A 84 30.26 13.41 -38.24
CA MET A 84 30.87 14.67 -38.71
C MET A 84 32.17 15.03 -37.96
N HIS A 85 32.30 14.57 -36.71
CA HIS A 85 33.40 14.93 -35.82
C HIS A 85 34.13 13.72 -35.23
N GLU A 86 33.59 12.52 -35.46
CA GLU A 86 34.03 11.30 -34.83
C GLU A 86 33.67 10.11 -35.69
N MET A 87 34.35 9.00 -35.43
CA MET A 87 33.98 7.69 -35.94
C MET A 87 33.65 6.76 -34.78
N ASN A 88 32.58 5.99 -34.91
CA ASN A 88 32.28 4.91 -33.99
C ASN A 88 32.56 3.58 -34.68
N MET A 89 33.34 2.71 -34.05
CA MET A 89 33.60 1.37 -34.54
C MET A 89 32.96 0.32 -33.64
N VAL A 90 32.43 -0.74 -34.25
CA VAL A 90 31.83 -1.88 -33.57
C VAL A 90 32.38 -3.16 -34.17
N ILE A 91 33.00 -3.98 -33.34
CA ILE A 91 33.50 -5.30 -33.72
C ILE A 91 32.38 -6.30 -33.45
N VAL A 92 31.92 -6.96 -34.51
CA VAL A 92 30.96 -8.06 -34.43
C VAL A 92 31.67 -9.36 -34.74
N ARG A 93 31.56 -10.35 -33.83
CA ARG A 93 32.15 -11.69 -34.00
C ARG A 93 31.20 -12.78 -33.53
N HIS A 94 31.17 -13.89 -34.26
CA HIS A 94 30.29 -15.05 -33.98
C HIS A 94 28.84 -14.63 -33.70
N GLY A 95 28.34 -13.66 -34.48
CA GLY A 95 26.97 -13.15 -34.36
C GLY A 95 26.71 -12.28 -33.12
N ARG A 96 27.76 -11.75 -32.47
CA ARG A 96 27.66 -10.94 -31.25
C ARG A 96 28.47 -9.66 -31.37
N ILE A 97 27.95 -8.59 -30.79
CA ILE A 97 28.70 -7.34 -30.60
C ILE A 97 29.73 -7.60 -29.50
N ALA A 98 31.00 -7.65 -29.89
CA ALA A 98 32.09 -8.04 -28.99
C ALA A 98 32.82 -6.83 -28.40
N PHE A 99 32.93 -5.74 -29.16
CA PHE A 99 33.65 -4.55 -28.74
C PHE A 99 33.11 -3.30 -29.45
N MET A 100 33.19 -2.15 -28.78
CA MET A 100 32.79 -0.86 -29.32
C MET A 100 33.78 0.21 -28.89
N ARG A 101 34.13 1.13 -29.79
CA ARG A 101 34.99 2.28 -29.47
C ARG A 101 34.61 3.49 -30.30
N ARG A 102 34.65 4.65 -29.65
CA ARG A 102 34.62 5.96 -30.32
C ARG A 102 36.06 6.39 -30.62
N LEU A 103 36.30 6.78 -31.87
CA LEU A 103 37.54 7.32 -32.39
C LEU A 103 37.32 8.78 -32.75
N VAL A 104 38.27 9.63 -32.38
CA VAL A 104 38.21 11.06 -32.72
C VAL A 104 38.90 11.24 -34.07
N TYR A 105 38.37 12.15 -34.89
CA TYR A 105 39.06 12.51 -36.12
C TYR A 105 40.40 13.21 -35.85
N PRO A 106 41.45 12.97 -36.67
CA PRO A 106 42.70 13.71 -36.56
C PRO A 106 42.45 15.21 -36.60
N ASP A 107 43.17 15.99 -35.79
CA ASP A 107 42.97 17.44 -35.66
C ASP A 107 42.98 18.19 -37.00
N ARG A 108 43.79 17.71 -37.95
CA ARG A 108 43.88 18.21 -39.33
C ARG A 108 42.55 18.21 -40.11
N VAL A 109 41.60 17.35 -39.76
CA VAL A 109 40.23 17.39 -40.31
C VAL A 109 39.57 18.75 -39.99
N PHE A 110 39.91 19.37 -38.87
CA PHE A 110 39.35 20.64 -38.41
C PHE A 110 40.25 21.84 -38.67
N THR A 111 41.57 21.67 -38.72
CA THR A 111 42.50 22.78 -38.99
C THR A 111 42.67 23.04 -40.48
N ASP A 112 42.83 21.97 -41.26
CA ASP A 112 43.17 22.06 -42.68
C ASP A 112 41.90 21.94 -43.55
N LEU A 113 40.78 21.58 -42.93
CA LEU A 113 39.45 21.46 -43.53
C LEU A 113 39.47 20.71 -44.88
N PRO A 114 40.07 19.49 -44.93
CA PRO A 114 40.17 18.74 -46.17
C PRO A 114 38.81 18.26 -46.69
N PHE A 115 37.76 18.32 -45.86
CA PHE A 115 36.38 18.00 -46.22
C PHE A 115 35.49 19.24 -46.08
N TYR A 116 34.70 19.51 -47.11
CA TYR A 116 33.62 20.48 -47.05
C TYR A 116 32.30 19.76 -46.80
N PHE A 117 31.60 20.19 -45.75
CA PHE A 117 30.32 19.61 -45.34
C PHE A 117 29.18 20.54 -45.78
N GLY A 118 28.55 20.24 -46.91
CA GLY A 118 27.47 21.03 -47.48
C GLY A 118 26.09 20.34 -47.40
N ASP A 119 25.04 21.08 -47.77
CA ASP A 119 23.66 20.59 -47.77
C ASP A 119 23.43 19.38 -48.70
N ASN A 120 24.26 19.26 -49.74
CA ASN A 120 24.15 18.21 -50.75
C ASN A 120 25.05 16.99 -50.49
N GLY A 121 25.93 17.05 -49.49
CA GLY A 121 26.88 15.99 -49.20
C GLY A 121 28.24 16.52 -48.74
N ILE A 122 29.20 15.60 -48.69
CA ILE A 122 30.57 15.90 -48.31
C ILE A 122 31.44 15.87 -49.56
N GLU A 123 32.27 16.90 -49.71
CA GLU A 123 33.21 17.03 -50.81
C GLU A 123 34.64 17.09 -50.28
N ILE A 124 35.60 16.56 -51.04
CA ILE A 124 37.02 16.67 -50.74
C ILE A 124 37.53 18.00 -51.30
N VAL A 125 38.05 18.86 -50.43
CA VAL A 125 38.64 20.17 -50.78
C VAL A 125 40.15 20.02 -51.02
N HIS A 126 40.81 19.27 -50.14
CA HIS A 126 42.25 19.06 -50.14
C HIS A 126 42.52 17.56 -50.14
N HIS A 127 42.79 17.01 -51.34
CA HIS A 127 42.80 15.56 -51.57
C HIS A 127 43.89 14.84 -50.79
N ASP A 128 45.12 15.33 -50.84
CA ASP A 128 46.25 14.65 -50.20
C ASP A 128 46.10 14.66 -48.68
N GLU A 129 45.72 15.81 -48.13
CA GLU A 129 45.41 16.00 -46.72
C GLU A 129 44.23 15.11 -46.28
N ALA A 130 43.17 15.00 -47.10
CA ALA A 130 42.05 14.09 -46.85
C ALA A 130 42.53 12.64 -46.79
N MET A 131 43.31 12.19 -47.78
CA MET A 131 43.76 10.79 -47.86
C MET A 131 44.70 10.42 -46.71
N GLU A 132 45.54 11.36 -46.27
CA GLU A 132 46.32 11.14 -45.06
C GLU A 132 45.41 11.05 -43.83
N CYS A 133 44.39 11.92 -43.68
CA CYS A 133 43.43 11.84 -42.58
C CYS A 133 42.77 10.46 -42.51
N VAL A 134 42.33 9.93 -43.67
CA VAL A 134 41.74 8.59 -43.74
C VAL A 134 42.77 7.53 -43.35
N ALA A 135 44.01 7.62 -43.82
CA ALA A 135 45.07 6.67 -43.45
C ALA A 135 45.31 6.63 -41.94
N SER A 136 45.37 7.80 -41.28
CA SER A 136 45.53 7.88 -39.83
C SER A 136 44.34 7.27 -39.08
N LEU A 137 43.12 7.43 -39.59
CA LEU A 137 41.94 6.78 -39.01
C LEU A 137 42.01 5.25 -39.18
N CYS A 138 42.46 4.77 -40.34
CA CYS A 138 42.70 3.35 -40.56
C CYS A 138 43.74 2.79 -39.58
N ASP A 139 44.82 3.54 -39.30
CA ASP A 139 45.82 3.14 -38.32
C ASP A 139 45.22 3.02 -36.91
N ASP A 140 44.38 3.97 -36.48
CA ASP A 140 43.70 3.91 -35.19
C ASP A 140 42.73 2.71 -35.07
N ILE A 141 42.02 2.39 -36.16
CA ILE A 141 41.15 1.21 -36.23
C ILE A 141 42.01 -0.06 -36.14
N LYS A 142 43.09 -0.17 -36.93
CA LYS A 142 44.02 -1.32 -36.92
C LYS A 142 44.64 -1.53 -35.55
N GLN A 143 45.05 -0.45 -34.87
CA GLN A 143 45.57 -0.52 -33.50
C GLN A 143 44.50 -1.03 -32.52
N THR A 144 43.28 -0.51 -32.61
CA THR A 144 42.16 -0.98 -31.77
C THR A 144 41.88 -2.46 -31.97
N MET A 145 41.86 -2.90 -33.22
CA MET A 145 41.65 -4.30 -33.58
C MET A 145 42.78 -5.20 -33.11
N GLY A 146 44.04 -4.76 -33.25
CA GLY A 146 45.20 -5.50 -32.77
C GLY A 146 45.17 -5.69 -31.25
N LEU A 147 44.78 -4.65 -30.50
CA LEU A 147 44.59 -4.75 -29.05
C LEU A 147 43.47 -5.75 -28.70
N TYR A 148 42.32 -5.63 -29.35
CA TYR A 148 41.21 -6.57 -29.16
C TYR A 148 41.62 -8.02 -29.49
N GLN A 149 42.35 -8.25 -30.58
CA GLN A 149 42.85 -9.57 -30.97
C GLN A 149 43.81 -10.15 -29.93
N LEU A 150 44.71 -9.33 -29.38
CA LEU A 150 45.64 -9.75 -28.34
C LEU A 150 44.90 -10.17 -27.05
N GLU A 151 43.90 -9.40 -26.64
CA GLU A 151 43.11 -9.69 -25.43
C GLU A 151 42.20 -10.90 -25.60
N SER A 152 41.55 -11.02 -26.76
CA SER A 152 40.56 -12.09 -27.05
C SER A 152 41.17 -13.35 -27.64
N ARG A 153 42.48 -13.35 -27.97
CA ARG A 153 43.16 -14.42 -28.73
C ARG A 153 42.44 -14.77 -30.03
N ALA A 154 41.85 -13.77 -30.66
CA ALA A 154 41.12 -13.94 -31.92
C ALA A 154 42.06 -14.14 -33.11
N GLU A 155 41.61 -14.93 -34.09
CA GLU A 155 42.24 -15.01 -35.41
C GLU A 155 41.98 -13.72 -36.23
N SER A 156 42.50 -13.69 -37.46
CA SER A 156 42.38 -12.55 -38.38
C SER A 156 40.92 -12.11 -38.57
N PHE A 157 40.69 -10.79 -38.48
CA PHE A 157 39.40 -10.10 -38.56
C PHE A 157 39.69 -8.69 -39.11
N PRO A 158 38.79 -8.06 -39.90
CA PRO A 158 37.42 -8.47 -40.23
C PRO A 158 37.32 -9.26 -41.53
N GLU A 159 36.20 -9.96 -41.76
CA GLU A 159 35.88 -10.57 -43.07
C GLU A 159 35.30 -9.54 -44.05
N GLN A 160 34.79 -8.42 -43.52
CA GLN A 160 34.27 -7.30 -44.28
C GLN A 160 34.03 -6.09 -43.36
N ILE A 161 33.92 -4.92 -43.98
CA ILE A 161 33.63 -3.65 -43.31
C ILE A 161 32.26 -3.15 -43.78
N VAL A 162 31.39 -2.79 -42.85
CA VAL A 162 30.11 -2.16 -43.15
C VAL A 162 30.13 -0.71 -42.66
N MET A 163 29.93 0.22 -43.59
CA MET A 163 30.09 1.65 -43.35
C MET A 163 28.76 2.40 -43.32
N PHE A 164 28.66 3.32 -42.36
CA PHE A 164 27.52 4.21 -42.11
C PHE A 164 28.01 5.64 -41.87
N GLY A 165 27.07 6.57 -41.83
CA GLY A 165 27.32 7.98 -41.59
C GLY A 165 27.55 8.77 -42.88
N PRO A 166 27.63 10.10 -42.79
CA PRO A 166 27.71 10.97 -43.96
C PRO A 166 28.94 10.76 -44.85
N MET A 167 30.08 10.28 -44.33
CA MET A 167 31.28 10.03 -45.17
C MET A 167 31.08 8.84 -46.13
N VAL A 168 30.02 8.04 -45.96
CA VAL A 168 29.64 6.99 -46.92
C VAL A 168 29.47 7.56 -48.32
N GLY A 169 29.07 8.83 -48.48
CA GLY A 169 28.90 9.46 -49.79
C GLY A 169 30.20 9.73 -50.56
N VAL A 170 31.36 9.71 -49.87
CA VAL A 170 32.67 10.07 -50.44
C VAL A 170 33.36 8.82 -50.95
N ALA A 171 33.45 8.64 -52.27
CA ALA A 171 33.97 7.40 -52.87
C ALA A 171 35.43 7.14 -52.51
N GLU A 172 36.26 8.16 -52.61
CA GLU A 172 37.69 8.13 -52.32
C GLU A 172 37.96 7.76 -50.85
N PHE A 173 37.08 8.18 -49.93
CA PHE A 173 37.17 7.80 -48.53
C PHE A 173 36.95 6.29 -48.35
N ARG A 174 35.95 5.71 -49.04
CA ARG A 174 35.67 4.27 -48.99
C ARG A 174 36.80 3.48 -49.64
N GLU A 175 37.22 3.87 -50.85
CA GLU A 175 38.30 3.22 -51.60
C GLU A 175 39.61 3.22 -50.81
N LYS A 176 39.90 4.31 -50.09
CA LYS A 176 41.07 4.37 -49.21
C LYS A 176 40.96 3.39 -48.04
N ILE A 177 39.79 3.24 -47.42
CA ILE A 177 39.59 2.22 -46.37
C ILE A 177 39.73 0.81 -46.96
N GLU A 178 39.13 0.52 -48.10
CA GLU A 178 39.27 -0.78 -48.78
C GLU A 178 40.74 -1.13 -49.03
N ALA A 179 41.52 -0.18 -49.55
CA ALA A 179 42.95 -0.36 -49.80
C ALA A 179 43.77 -0.55 -48.51
N GLU A 180 43.41 0.13 -47.43
CA GLU A 180 44.12 0.02 -46.14
C GLU A 180 43.86 -1.32 -45.44
N PHE A 181 42.68 -1.90 -45.60
CA PHE A 181 42.27 -3.15 -44.93
C PHE A 181 42.38 -4.40 -45.80
N ASP A 182 42.50 -4.24 -47.13
CA ASP A 182 42.39 -5.35 -48.09
C ASP A 182 41.10 -6.15 -47.87
N GLN A 183 40.00 -5.43 -47.58
CA GLN A 183 38.68 -5.97 -47.32
C GLN A 183 37.61 -5.12 -48.00
N PRO A 184 36.49 -5.70 -48.45
CA PRO A 184 35.38 -4.94 -49.03
C PRO A 184 34.76 -3.99 -48.00
N VAL A 185 34.46 -2.76 -48.42
CA VAL A 185 33.72 -1.77 -47.64
C VAL A 185 32.32 -1.63 -48.22
N LEU A 186 31.37 -2.26 -47.56
CA LEU A 186 29.97 -2.25 -47.94
C LEU A 186 29.25 -1.05 -47.35
N ILE A 187 28.39 -0.42 -48.15
CA ILE A 187 27.46 0.58 -47.63
C ILE A 187 26.34 -0.15 -46.92
N GLY A 188 26.07 0.19 -45.66
CA GLY A 188 24.96 -0.42 -44.94
C GLY A 188 23.60 -0.04 -45.53
N ASP A 189 22.73 -1.03 -45.72
CA ASP A 189 21.33 -0.83 -46.13
C ASP A 189 20.39 -1.76 -45.34
N LEU A 190 19.91 -1.30 -44.18
CA LEU A 190 19.02 -2.07 -43.32
C LEU A 190 17.64 -2.36 -43.95
N PRO A 191 17.02 -1.42 -44.70
CA PRO A 191 15.76 -1.65 -45.40
C PRO A 191 15.71 -2.83 -46.36
N GLU A 192 16.81 -3.12 -47.07
CA GLU A 192 16.85 -4.21 -48.06
C GLU A 192 16.45 -5.56 -47.45
N HIS A 193 16.72 -5.74 -46.17
CA HIS A 193 16.62 -7.02 -45.50
C HIS A 193 15.65 -7.03 -44.29
N SER A 194 15.19 -5.86 -43.83
CA SER A 194 14.39 -5.73 -42.60
C SER A 194 12.90 -6.07 -42.71
N GLY A 195 12.40 -6.45 -43.90
CA GLY A 195 10.99 -6.78 -44.11
C GLY A 195 10.02 -5.60 -43.97
N VAL A 196 10.54 -4.37 -43.91
CA VAL A 196 9.75 -3.14 -43.83
C VAL A 196 9.10 -2.86 -45.19
N SER A 197 7.82 -2.51 -45.18
CA SER A 197 7.10 -2.08 -46.38
C SER A 197 7.31 -0.58 -46.61
N TRP A 198 7.74 -0.22 -47.81
CA TRP A 198 8.06 1.16 -48.19
C TRP A 198 7.08 1.71 -49.21
N THR A 199 6.73 2.98 -49.07
CA THR A 199 6.06 3.71 -50.15
C THR A 199 7.06 4.07 -51.26
N ALA A 200 6.57 4.42 -52.44
CA ALA A 200 7.45 4.82 -53.55
C ALA A 200 8.26 6.08 -53.20
N GLU A 201 7.66 7.03 -52.48
CA GLU A 201 8.27 8.28 -52.05
C GLU A 201 9.39 8.05 -51.04
N THR A 202 9.13 7.20 -50.03
CA THR A 202 10.12 6.89 -48.99
C THR A 202 11.29 6.10 -49.56
N ARG A 203 11.05 5.16 -50.49
CA ARG A 203 12.13 4.45 -51.19
C ARG A 203 12.98 5.38 -52.07
N LYS A 204 12.39 6.40 -52.69
CA LYS A 204 13.13 7.42 -53.47
C LYS A 204 13.96 8.34 -52.58
N ALA A 205 13.48 8.66 -51.39
CA ALA A 205 14.18 9.52 -50.43
C ALA A 205 15.24 8.76 -49.61
N TRP A 206 15.19 7.43 -49.58
CA TRP A 206 16.12 6.60 -48.83
C TRP A 206 17.56 6.82 -49.27
N ARG A 207 18.44 7.00 -48.29
CA ARG A 207 19.89 7.12 -48.49
C ARG A 207 20.56 6.06 -47.60
N PRO A 208 20.97 4.92 -48.19
CA PRO A 208 21.71 3.88 -47.47
C PRO A 208 22.94 4.45 -46.76
N GLY A 209 23.25 3.93 -45.58
CA GLY A 209 24.32 4.38 -44.70
C GLY A 209 23.97 5.60 -43.86
N LEU A 210 23.06 6.46 -44.31
CA LEU A 210 22.75 7.73 -43.64
C LEU A 210 21.53 7.64 -42.71
N PHE A 211 20.47 6.97 -43.15
CA PHE A 211 19.19 6.90 -42.42
C PHE A 211 19.01 5.62 -41.61
N ASP A 212 19.96 4.70 -41.67
CA ASP A 212 19.93 3.38 -41.03
C ASP A 212 19.76 3.45 -39.52
N HIS A 213 20.35 4.43 -38.83
CA HIS A 213 20.15 4.58 -37.38
C HIS A 213 18.70 4.86 -36.99
N ALA A 214 18.00 5.68 -37.78
CA ALA A 214 16.62 6.05 -37.48
C ALA A 214 15.70 4.83 -37.60
N ILE A 215 15.87 4.05 -38.66
CA ILE A 215 15.11 2.81 -38.84
C ILE A 215 15.54 1.71 -37.87
N ALA A 216 16.84 1.58 -37.55
CA ALA A 216 17.30 0.60 -36.58
C ALA A 216 16.65 0.86 -35.20
N LEU A 217 16.57 2.12 -34.78
CA LEU A 217 15.88 2.51 -33.55
C LEU A 217 14.37 2.25 -33.62
N ALA A 218 13.73 2.52 -34.77
CA ALA A 218 12.31 2.21 -34.96
C ALA A 218 12.03 0.70 -34.88
N LEU A 219 12.87 -0.12 -35.51
CA LEU A 219 12.79 -1.59 -35.47
C LEU A 219 13.04 -2.15 -34.06
N GLN A 220 13.90 -1.51 -33.27
CA GLN A 220 14.10 -1.84 -31.86
C GLN A 220 12.77 -1.85 -31.09
N GLY A 221 11.87 -0.91 -31.38
CA GLY A 221 10.56 -0.78 -30.73
C GLY A 221 9.63 -1.97 -30.95
N PHE A 222 9.82 -2.74 -32.03
CA PHE A 222 9.05 -3.96 -32.30
C PHE A 222 9.66 -5.22 -31.68
N THR A 223 10.81 -5.08 -31.03
CA THR A 223 11.51 -6.21 -30.43
C THR A 223 10.98 -6.50 -29.03
N LYS A 224 10.68 -7.77 -28.75
CA LYS A 224 10.27 -8.22 -27.40
C LYS A 224 11.35 -8.02 -26.32
N LYS A 225 12.62 -8.24 -26.66
CA LYS A 225 13.75 -8.11 -25.75
C LYS A 225 14.73 -7.07 -26.28
N ILE A 226 14.89 -6.00 -25.54
CA ILE A 226 15.86 -4.94 -25.81
C ILE A 226 17.11 -5.25 -25.00
N SER A 227 18.26 -5.35 -25.67
CA SER A 227 19.51 -5.78 -25.04
C SER A 227 20.11 -4.72 -24.11
N ILE A 228 20.08 -3.44 -24.51
CA ILE A 228 20.54 -2.30 -23.72
C ILE A 228 19.42 -1.27 -23.64
N ASN A 229 18.93 -0.98 -22.43
CA ASN A 229 17.96 0.07 -22.19
C ASN A 229 18.23 0.80 -20.86
N PHE A 230 18.58 2.08 -20.95
CA PHE A 230 18.86 2.94 -19.80
C PHE A 230 17.59 3.47 -19.12
N ARG A 231 16.37 3.21 -19.62
CA ARG A 231 15.10 3.51 -18.92
C ARG A 231 14.87 2.50 -17.78
N LYS A 232 15.74 2.52 -16.77
CA LYS A 232 15.81 1.58 -15.64
C LYS A 232 15.92 2.32 -14.31
N ASP A 233 15.71 1.59 -13.21
CA ASP A 233 15.77 2.09 -11.83
C ASP A 233 14.89 3.34 -11.66
N GLU A 234 15.47 4.47 -11.24
CA GLU A 234 14.75 5.74 -11.06
C GLU A 234 14.27 6.38 -12.37
N PHE A 235 14.74 5.90 -13.53
CA PHE A 235 14.35 6.35 -14.86
C PHE A 235 13.33 5.43 -15.53
N VAL A 236 12.82 4.40 -14.85
CA VAL A 236 11.70 3.60 -15.37
C VAL A 236 10.52 4.55 -15.65
N GLN A 237 9.88 4.41 -16.81
CA GLN A 237 8.60 5.10 -17.02
C GLN A 237 7.64 4.59 -15.95
N GLN A 238 7.13 5.49 -15.11
CA GLN A 238 6.02 5.18 -14.23
C GLN A 238 4.88 4.71 -15.14
N GLY A 239 4.70 3.40 -15.20
CA GLY A 239 3.61 2.80 -15.95
C GLY A 239 2.35 3.45 -15.43
N LEU A 240 1.58 4.07 -16.31
CA LEU A 240 0.18 4.31 -16.04
C LEU A 240 -0.44 2.93 -15.84
N PHE A 241 -0.47 2.45 -14.59
CA PHE A 241 -1.12 1.19 -14.21
C PHE A 241 -2.58 1.14 -14.68
N PHE A 242 -3.14 2.31 -15.06
CA PHE A 242 -4.47 2.51 -15.62
C PHE A 242 -4.52 2.81 -17.15
N ALA A 243 -3.41 2.79 -17.89
CA ALA A 243 -3.42 3.10 -19.33
C ALA A 243 -4.00 1.99 -20.21
N SER A 244 -3.95 0.74 -19.74
CA SER A 244 -4.57 -0.39 -20.44
C SER A 244 -6.07 -0.40 -20.16
N ARG A 245 -6.88 -0.02 -21.17
CA ARG A 245 -8.35 -0.13 -21.13
C ARG A 245 -8.80 -1.54 -20.70
N THR A 246 -8.06 -2.57 -21.12
CA THR A 246 -8.35 -3.97 -20.80
C THR A 246 -8.15 -4.29 -19.31
N ASN A 247 -7.08 -3.77 -18.70
CA ASN A 247 -6.82 -3.96 -17.28
C ASN A 247 -7.83 -3.21 -16.41
N LEU A 248 -8.28 -2.04 -16.86
CA LEU A 248 -9.30 -1.25 -16.16
C LEU A 248 -10.67 -1.94 -16.20
N ILE A 249 -11.05 -2.50 -17.36
CA ILE A 249 -12.26 -3.31 -17.50
C ILE A 249 -12.18 -4.55 -16.59
N ALA A 250 -11.06 -5.29 -16.60
CA ALA A 250 -10.89 -6.46 -15.76
C ALA A 250 -10.97 -6.13 -14.25
N ALA A 251 -10.31 -5.07 -13.81
CA ALA A 251 -10.38 -4.59 -12.43
C ALA A 251 -11.81 -4.17 -12.04
N SER A 252 -12.52 -3.48 -12.94
CA SER A 252 -13.91 -3.07 -12.71
C SER A 252 -14.87 -4.27 -12.63
N ALA A 253 -14.67 -5.30 -13.46
CA ALA A 253 -15.45 -6.53 -13.44
C ALA A 253 -15.22 -7.32 -12.14
N LEU A 254 -13.97 -7.37 -11.67
CA LEU A 254 -13.61 -8.05 -10.43
C LEU A 254 -14.19 -7.30 -9.20
N LEU A 255 -14.11 -5.97 -9.19
CA LEU A 255 -14.76 -5.14 -8.16
C LEU A 255 -16.28 -5.35 -8.15
N PHE A 256 -16.91 -5.38 -9.33
CA PHE A 256 -18.34 -5.62 -9.46
C PHE A 256 -18.72 -7.00 -8.91
N LEU A 257 -17.96 -8.06 -9.23
CA LEU A 257 -18.19 -9.40 -8.69
C LEU A 257 -18.10 -9.45 -7.16
N VAL A 258 -17.11 -8.76 -6.57
CA VAL A 258 -16.96 -8.66 -5.12
C VAL A 258 -18.16 -7.94 -4.49
N LEU A 259 -18.57 -6.79 -5.05
CA LEU A 259 -19.72 -6.04 -4.56
C LEU A 259 -21.03 -6.81 -4.72
N ALA A 260 -21.23 -7.50 -5.83
CA ALA A 260 -22.39 -8.35 -6.07
C ALA A 260 -22.44 -9.52 -5.08
N GLY A 261 -21.30 -10.17 -4.83
CA GLY A 261 -21.18 -11.23 -3.82
C GLY A 261 -21.50 -10.74 -2.41
N MET A 262 -20.99 -9.56 -2.04
CA MET A 262 -21.29 -8.92 -0.75
C MET A 262 -22.78 -8.58 -0.62
N ALA A 263 -23.39 -8.00 -1.66
CA ALA A 263 -24.81 -7.68 -1.67
C ALA A 263 -25.69 -8.95 -1.57
N ALA A 264 -25.31 -10.01 -2.29
CA ALA A 264 -26.00 -11.30 -2.21
C ALA A 264 -25.90 -11.92 -0.80
N TYR A 265 -24.72 -11.87 -0.18
CA TYR A 265 -24.51 -12.33 1.19
C TYR A 265 -25.36 -11.55 2.20
N LEU A 266 -25.31 -10.22 2.17
CA LEU A 266 -26.12 -9.37 3.05
C LEU A 266 -27.62 -9.58 2.83
N GLY A 267 -28.05 -9.73 1.57
CA GLY A 267 -29.45 -10.01 1.25
C GLY A 267 -29.92 -11.39 1.75
N TRP A 268 -29.06 -12.40 1.67
CA TRP A 268 -29.33 -13.72 2.23
C TRP A 268 -29.44 -13.68 3.76
N ASP A 269 -28.45 -13.07 4.42
CA ASP A 269 -28.41 -12.96 5.88
C ASP A 269 -29.62 -12.20 6.44
N TYR A 270 -29.98 -11.08 5.79
CA TYR A 270 -31.18 -10.32 6.14
C TYR A 270 -32.46 -11.15 6.03
N ARG A 271 -32.62 -11.96 4.97
CA ARG A 271 -33.80 -12.84 4.81
C ARG A 271 -33.86 -13.92 5.89
N VAL A 272 -32.74 -14.54 6.22
CA VAL A 272 -32.67 -15.55 7.29
C VAL A 272 -33.00 -14.92 8.65
N LEU A 273 -32.42 -13.76 8.94
CA LEU A 273 -32.68 -13.03 10.19
C LEU A 273 -34.16 -12.65 10.32
N ASN A 274 -34.76 -12.14 9.24
CA ASN A 274 -36.17 -11.76 9.23
C ASN A 274 -37.11 -12.98 9.40
N ALA A 275 -36.76 -14.12 8.80
CA ALA A 275 -37.50 -15.37 8.98
C ALA A 275 -37.47 -15.83 10.46
N ARG A 276 -36.30 -15.80 11.10
CA ARG A 276 -36.16 -16.12 12.54
C ARG A 276 -36.91 -15.15 13.44
N TYR A 277 -36.87 -13.85 13.11
CA TYR A 277 -37.61 -12.83 13.84
C TYR A 277 -39.12 -13.09 13.81
N ASN A 278 -39.67 -13.40 12.62
CA ASN A 278 -41.08 -13.72 12.45
C ASN A 278 -41.46 -15.03 13.14
N GLU A 279 -40.62 -16.06 13.06
CA GLU A 279 -40.84 -17.32 13.78
C GLU A 279 -40.91 -17.09 15.30
N LEU A 280 -39.98 -16.31 15.84
CA LEU A 280 -39.95 -15.98 17.26
C LEU A 280 -41.18 -15.18 17.69
N GLY A 281 -41.60 -14.20 16.89
CA GLY A 281 -42.84 -13.44 17.11
C GLY A 281 -44.10 -14.32 17.09
N ASN A 282 -44.16 -15.28 16.16
CA ASN A 282 -45.26 -16.25 16.09
C ASN A 282 -45.29 -17.17 17.31
N ARG A 283 -44.13 -17.67 17.76
CA ARG A 283 -44.03 -18.49 18.99
C ARG A 283 -44.46 -17.71 20.22
N MET A 284 -44.02 -16.46 20.37
CA MET A 284 -44.46 -15.60 21.48
C MET A 284 -45.98 -15.37 21.46
N THR A 285 -46.55 -15.14 20.28
CA THR A 285 -47.99 -14.93 20.11
C THR A 285 -48.79 -16.20 20.45
N ASN A 286 -48.32 -17.37 20.01
CA ASN A 286 -48.96 -18.65 20.30
C ASN A 286 -48.90 -18.97 21.80
N LEU A 287 -47.73 -18.82 22.42
CA LEU A 287 -47.57 -19.03 23.87
C LEU A 287 -48.47 -18.09 24.69
N PHE A 288 -48.61 -16.84 24.24
CA PHE A 288 -49.52 -15.89 24.89
C PHE A 288 -50.99 -16.31 24.76
N LYS A 289 -51.42 -16.78 23.58
CA LYS A 289 -52.79 -17.29 23.36
C LYS A 289 -53.09 -18.54 24.17
N GLU A 290 -52.15 -19.48 24.25
CA GLU A 290 -52.28 -20.71 25.05
C GLU A 290 -52.39 -20.39 26.55
N THR A 291 -51.61 -19.41 27.03
CA THR A 291 -51.60 -19.05 28.46
C THR A 291 -52.80 -18.17 28.84
N PHE A 292 -53.31 -17.34 27.93
CA PHE A 292 -54.38 -16.37 28.19
C PHE A 292 -55.46 -16.36 27.09
N PRO A 293 -56.30 -17.40 27.00
CA PRO A 293 -57.30 -17.56 25.94
C PRO A 293 -58.41 -16.47 25.94
N GLU A 294 -58.60 -15.75 27.04
CA GLU A 294 -59.60 -14.69 27.17
C GLU A 294 -59.15 -13.33 26.59
N ALA A 295 -57.88 -13.20 26.20
CA ALA A 295 -57.34 -11.93 25.69
C ALA A 295 -57.72 -11.71 24.21
N THR A 296 -58.58 -10.73 23.94
CA THR A 296 -59.12 -10.44 22.59
C THR A 296 -58.21 -9.59 21.71
N ARG A 297 -57.24 -8.86 22.26
CA ARG A 297 -56.31 -7.99 21.51
C ARG A 297 -54.86 -8.19 21.93
N ILE A 298 -54.06 -8.73 21.01
CA ILE A 298 -52.63 -8.97 21.17
C ILE A 298 -51.87 -7.92 20.36
N VAL A 299 -51.07 -7.09 21.02
CA VAL A 299 -50.27 -6.02 20.37
C VAL A 299 -48.78 -6.24 20.62
N ASP A 300 -48.40 -6.45 21.89
CA ASP A 300 -47.05 -6.86 22.30
C ASP A 300 -47.18 -7.99 23.32
N PRO A 301 -47.01 -9.26 22.90
CA PRO A 301 -47.17 -10.41 23.77
C PRO A 301 -46.26 -10.38 25.01
N LEU A 302 -45.02 -9.88 24.87
CA LEU A 302 -44.03 -9.91 25.95
C LEU A 302 -44.36 -8.89 27.05
N VAL A 303 -44.70 -7.66 26.65
CA VAL A 303 -45.06 -6.59 27.58
C VAL A 303 -46.35 -6.92 28.32
N GLN A 304 -47.35 -7.46 27.61
CA GLN A 304 -48.61 -7.86 28.20
C GLN A 304 -48.43 -9.02 29.20
N MET A 305 -47.59 -10.01 28.87
CA MET A 305 -47.31 -11.14 29.77
C MET A 305 -46.58 -10.70 31.05
N LYS A 306 -45.55 -9.84 30.94
CA LYS A 306 -44.84 -9.28 32.10
C LYS A 306 -45.76 -8.50 33.03
N THR A 307 -46.70 -7.74 32.46
CA THR A 307 -47.66 -6.95 33.23
C THR A 307 -48.60 -7.86 34.03
N ARG A 308 -49.08 -8.95 33.41
CA ARG A 308 -49.97 -9.91 34.09
C ARG A 308 -49.26 -10.74 35.17
N LEU A 309 -47.99 -11.12 34.96
CA LEU A 309 -47.20 -11.80 35.99
C LEU A 309 -46.99 -10.93 37.24
N ARG A 310 -46.81 -9.62 37.07
CA ARG A 310 -46.68 -8.68 38.20
C ARG A 310 -47.96 -8.57 39.02
N THR A 311 -49.12 -8.62 38.38
CA THR A 311 -50.41 -8.65 39.09
C THR A 311 -50.63 -9.95 39.87
N VAL A 312 -50.06 -11.07 39.42
CA VAL A 312 -50.14 -12.37 40.14
C VAL A 312 -49.09 -12.46 41.27
N GLN A 313 -47.93 -11.82 41.13
CA GLN A 313 -46.87 -11.79 42.15
C GLN A 313 -47.06 -10.73 43.25
N ALA A 314 -48.09 -9.88 43.18
CA ALA A 314 -48.39 -8.95 44.25
C ALA A 314 -48.78 -9.74 45.53
N PRO A 315 -48.08 -9.54 46.67
CA PRO A 315 -48.24 -10.39 47.85
C PRO A 315 -49.63 -10.17 48.45
N SER A 316 -50.50 -11.15 48.23
CA SER A 316 -51.82 -11.21 48.81
C SER A 316 -51.80 -12.25 49.93
N ILE A 317 -52.24 -11.84 51.12
CA ILE A 317 -52.80 -12.66 52.21
C ILE A 317 -51.80 -13.14 53.31
N ALA A 318 -51.82 -12.39 54.42
CA ALA A 318 -51.75 -12.79 55.84
C ALA A 318 -50.89 -14.00 56.29
N THR A 319 -49.86 -13.74 57.12
CA THR A 319 -49.23 -14.73 58.03
C THR A 319 -48.75 -13.99 59.30
N PRO A 320 -48.96 -14.53 60.53
CA PRO A 320 -48.78 -13.78 61.78
C PRO A 320 -47.30 -13.62 62.14
N VAL A 321 -46.87 -12.38 62.35
CA VAL A 321 -45.46 -11.99 62.60
C VAL A 321 -45.06 -12.09 64.09
N PHE A 322 -45.90 -12.64 64.97
CA PHE A 322 -45.62 -12.64 66.40
C PHE A 322 -45.46 -14.06 66.96
N SER A 323 -44.24 -14.59 66.87
CA SER A 323 -43.80 -15.81 67.56
C SER A 323 -42.74 -15.46 68.62
N GLY A 324 -42.83 -16.11 69.78
CA GLY A 324 -41.83 -15.97 70.86
C GLY A 324 -41.91 -14.67 71.68
N ASP A 325 -40.76 -14.16 72.11
CA ASP A 325 -40.61 -13.07 73.09
C ASP A 325 -41.14 -11.70 72.61
N LYS A 326 -41.49 -11.57 71.34
CA LYS A 326 -42.11 -10.37 70.75
C LYS A 326 -43.64 -10.32 70.86
N ARG A 327 -44.25 -11.19 71.68
CA ARG A 327 -45.69 -11.10 71.98
C ARG A 327 -45.97 -9.78 72.70
N SER A 328 -47.05 -9.09 72.30
CA SER A 328 -47.47 -7.82 72.91
C SER A 328 -47.60 -7.89 74.43
N LEU A 329 -47.98 -9.05 74.98
CA LEU A 329 -48.08 -9.29 76.42
C LEU A 329 -46.72 -9.31 77.13
N ASN A 330 -45.67 -9.85 76.49
CA ASN A 330 -44.34 -9.90 77.08
C ASN A 330 -43.74 -8.49 77.14
N ILE A 331 -43.92 -7.69 76.08
CA ILE A 331 -43.50 -6.28 76.04
C ILE A 331 -44.23 -5.47 77.14
N LEU A 332 -45.53 -5.70 77.33
CA LEU A 332 -46.30 -5.07 78.41
C LEU A 332 -45.80 -5.47 79.81
N ALA A 333 -45.53 -6.76 80.02
CA ALA A 333 -44.99 -7.27 81.29
C ALA A 333 -43.61 -6.68 81.58
N ASP A 334 -42.73 -6.63 80.57
CA ASP A 334 -41.37 -6.10 80.63
C ASP A 334 -41.34 -4.62 81.05
N ILE A 335 -42.25 -3.81 80.49
CA ILE A 335 -42.43 -2.40 80.87
C ILE A 335 -42.98 -2.29 82.29
N SER A 336 -43.98 -3.11 82.64
CA SER A 336 -44.63 -3.05 83.96
C SER A 336 -43.72 -3.48 85.11
N GLU A 337 -42.81 -4.42 84.90
CA GLU A 337 -41.92 -4.94 85.94
C GLU A 337 -40.79 -3.95 86.28
N ARG A 338 -40.31 -3.19 85.30
CA ARG A 338 -39.14 -2.30 85.47
C ARG A 338 -39.47 -0.89 85.94
N VAL A 339 -40.71 -0.41 85.73
CA VAL A 339 -41.11 0.89 86.25
C VAL A 339 -41.34 0.77 87.75
N PRO A 340 -40.59 1.48 88.62
CA PRO A 340 -40.72 1.36 90.06
C PRO A 340 -42.13 1.75 90.53
N ALA A 341 -42.68 1.03 91.52
CA ALA A 341 -44.00 1.34 92.09
C ALA A 341 -44.10 2.74 92.75
N THR A 342 -42.96 3.39 92.98
CA THR A 342 -42.87 4.77 93.47
C THR A 342 -43.12 5.83 92.39
N VAL A 343 -43.14 5.45 91.10
CA VAL A 343 -43.39 6.33 89.96
C VAL A 343 -44.82 6.13 89.47
N GLU A 344 -45.63 7.19 89.55
CA GLU A 344 -47.00 7.16 89.03
C GLU A 344 -47.00 7.42 87.52
N ILE A 345 -47.43 6.41 86.74
CA ILE A 345 -47.46 6.43 85.28
C ILE A 345 -48.87 6.08 84.80
N HIS A 346 -49.42 6.88 83.89
CA HIS A 346 -50.67 6.57 83.20
C HIS A 346 -50.44 6.45 81.69
N VAL A 347 -50.61 5.25 81.13
CA VAL A 347 -50.38 4.99 79.70
C VAL A 347 -51.66 5.23 78.92
N SER A 348 -51.64 6.19 77.98
CA SER A 348 -52.77 6.54 77.12
C SER A 348 -52.74 5.83 75.77
N ARG A 349 -51.56 5.44 75.27
CA ARG A 349 -51.42 4.72 74.01
C ARG A 349 -50.18 3.85 73.99
N LEU A 350 -50.33 2.61 73.53
CA LEU A 350 -49.24 1.70 73.20
C LEU A 350 -49.40 1.24 71.74
N VAL A 351 -48.36 1.41 70.93
CA VAL A 351 -48.32 0.90 69.55
C VAL A 351 -47.10 0.00 69.40
N ILE A 352 -47.29 -1.23 68.94
CA ILE A 352 -46.23 -2.22 68.76
C ILE A 352 -46.14 -2.54 67.27
N ASP A 353 -44.96 -2.33 66.70
CA ASP A 353 -44.60 -2.71 65.33
C ASP A 353 -43.47 -3.74 65.34
N LYS A 354 -43.02 -4.23 64.18
CA LYS A 354 -41.96 -5.24 64.06
C LYS A 354 -40.63 -4.81 64.70
N GLU A 355 -40.34 -3.52 64.67
CA GLU A 355 -39.03 -2.96 65.03
C GLU A 355 -39.09 -1.98 66.21
N SER A 356 -40.28 -1.51 66.60
CA SER A 356 -40.39 -0.53 67.69
C SER A 356 -41.70 -0.58 68.45
N VAL A 357 -41.62 -0.16 69.71
CA VAL A 357 -42.75 0.03 70.62
C VAL A 357 -42.84 1.52 70.95
N MET A 358 -44.02 2.10 70.79
CA MET A 358 -44.28 3.50 71.10
C MET A 358 -45.22 3.59 72.30
N VAL A 359 -44.76 4.25 73.37
CA VAL A 359 -45.51 4.43 74.62
C VAL A 359 -45.81 5.91 74.78
N LYS A 360 -47.09 6.26 74.87
CA LYS A 360 -47.53 7.62 75.25
C LYS A 360 -48.24 7.57 76.59
N GLY A 361 -47.90 8.49 77.48
CA GLY A 361 -48.48 8.54 78.82
C GLY A 361 -48.30 9.88 79.52
N THR A 362 -48.76 9.95 80.77
CA THR A 362 -48.59 11.09 81.67
C THR A 362 -47.94 10.66 82.99
N THR A 363 -47.14 11.54 83.59
CA THR A 363 -46.49 11.36 84.90
C THR A 363 -46.36 12.71 85.64
N LYS A 364 -45.83 12.75 86.86
CA LYS A 364 -45.86 13.95 87.73
C LYS A 364 -44.84 15.02 87.34
N ASN A 365 -43.63 14.63 86.94
CA ASN A 365 -42.57 15.58 86.63
C ASN A 365 -41.62 15.05 85.53
N PHE A 366 -40.75 15.91 85.00
CA PHE A 366 -39.81 15.52 83.94
C PHE A 366 -38.74 14.53 84.40
N ASN A 367 -38.38 14.52 85.69
CA ASN A 367 -37.41 13.58 86.23
C ASN A 367 -37.95 12.14 86.19
N ASP A 368 -39.25 11.96 86.43
CA ASP A 368 -39.92 10.66 86.33
C ASP A 368 -39.86 10.12 84.89
N VAL A 369 -40.01 10.97 83.87
CA VAL A 369 -39.85 10.56 82.46
C VAL A 369 -38.43 10.07 82.16
N ASN A 370 -37.41 10.79 82.65
CA ASN A 370 -36.01 10.39 82.50
C ASN A 370 -35.70 9.11 83.26
N LEU A 371 -36.28 8.92 84.45
CA LEU A 371 -36.15 7.69 85.22
C LEU A 371 -36.77 6.50 84.50
N ILE A 372 -38.00 6.65 83.97
CA ILE A 372 -38.67 5.61 83.16
C ILE A 372 -37.84 5.26 81.93
N GLN A 373 -37.31 6.26 81.22
CA GLN A 373 -36.40 6.02 80.10
C GLN A 373 -35.16 5.22 80.54
N GLY A 374 -34.54 5.61 81.66
CA GLY A 374 -33.35 4.96 82.21
C GLY A 374 -33.58 3.48 82.51
N VAL A 375 -34.62 3.14 83.28
CA VAL A 375 -34.90 1.74 83.67
C VAL A 375 -35.30 0.87 82.47
N LEU A 376 -35.95 1.46 81.45
CA LEU A 376 -36.30 0.72 80.23
C LEU A 376 -35.09 0.51 79.31
N ARG A 377 -34.08 1.39 79.34
CA ARG A 377 -32.81 1.19 78.60
C ARG A 377 -31.98 0.03 79.14
N GLU A 378 -32.15 -0.32 80.41
CA GLU A 378 -31.45 -1.46 81.02
C GLU A 378 -32.08 -2.82 80.64
N SER A 379 -33.27 -2.81 80.02
CA SER A 379 -33.92 -4.05 79.58
C SER A 379 -33.19 -4.66 78.37
N PRO A 380 -32.84 -5.95 78.40
CA PRO A 380 -32.31 -6.65 77.23
C PRO A 380 -33.33 -6.78 76.09
N ALA A 381 -34.61 -6.43 76.32
CA ALA A 381 -35.65 -6.45 75.30
C ALA A 381 -35.53 -5.30 74.27
N TYR A 382 -34.75 -4.24 74.57
CA TYR A 382 -34.67 -3.04 73.75
C TYR A 382 -33.23 -2.64 73.44
N ASP A 383 -32.93 -2.41 72.16
CA ASP A 383 -31.63 -1.89 71.70
C ASP A 383 -31.49 -0.37 71.97
N GLY A 384 -32.59 0.32 72.25
CA GLY A 384 -32.57 1.73 72.59
C GLY A 384 -33.95 2.29 72.95
N VAL A 385 -33.96 3.27 73.85
CA VAL A 385 -35.17 3.99 74.27
C VAL A 385 -34.95 5.49 74.15
N ASP A 386 -35.76 6.14 73.32
CA ASP A 386 -35.66 7.57 73.01
C ASP A 386 -36.91 8.31 73.51
N ILE A 387 -36.71 9.46 74.16
CA ILE A 387 -37.80 10.41 74.45
C ILE A 387 -38.08 11.19 73.17
N ILE A 388 -39.23 10.95 72.56
CA ILE A 388 -39.70 11.67 71.37
C ILE A 388 -40.29 13.03 71.77
N SER A 389 -41.02 13.07 72.89
CA SER A 389 -41.52 14.31 73.46
C SER A 389 -41.75 14.18 74.97
N ALA A 390 -41.59 15.29 75.69
CA ALA A 390 -42.02 15.47 77.06
C ALA A 390 -42.48 16.92 77.22
N SER A 391 -43.71 17.15 77.68
CA SER A 391 -44.29 18.49 77.80
C SER A 391 -45.31 18.58 78.93
N ALA A 392 -45.36 19.71 79.64
CA ALA A 392 -46.35 19.93 80.69
C ALA A 392 -47.74 20.19 80.09
N GLU A 393 -48.75 19.48 80.61
CA GLU A 393 -50.14 19.67 80.24
C GLU A 393 -50.73 20.85 81.01
N LYS A 394 -51.35 21.79 80.29
CA LYS A 394 -51.79 23.08 80.85
C LYS A 394 -52.92 22.97 81.87
N ASP A 395 -53.74 21.92 81.80
CA ASP A 395 -54.92 21.76 82.64
C ASP A 395 -54.67 20.93 83.91
N THR A 396 -53.75 19.96 83.87
CA THR A 396 -53.53 18.99 84.96
C THR A 396 -52.22 19.20 85.72
N GLY A 397 -51.27 19.95 85.14
CA GLY A 397 -49.91 20.08 85.66
C GLY A 397 -49.05 18.83 85.53
N LEU A 398 -49.58 17.75 84.93
CA LEU A 398 -48.84 16.52 84.65
C LEU A 398 -47.97 16.66 83.41
N ILE A 399 -46.91 15.86 83.32
CA ILE A 399 -46.03 15.79 82.16
C ILE A 399 -46.50 14.69 81.22
N ARG A 400 -46.94 15.09 80.02
CA ARG A 400 -47.23 14.16 78.92
C ARG A 400 -45.94 13.80 78.20
N PHE A 401 -45.69 12.52 78.03
CA PHE A 401 -44.49 12.00 77.37
C PHE A 401 -44.82 11.02 76.24
N GLU A 402 -43.86 10.86 75.34
CA GLU A 402 -43.83 9.84 74.30
C GLU A 402 -42.43 9.22 74.23
N LEU A 403 -42.36 7.91 74.45
CA LEU A 403 -41.15 7.10 74.32
C LEU A 403 -41.23 6.22 73.09
N LYS A 404 -40.11 6.09 72.37
CA LYS A 404 -39.91 5.08 71.34
C LYS A 404 -38.84 4.10 71.78
N LEU A 405 -39.23 2.85 71.95
CA LEU A 405 -38.34 1.74 72.26
C LEU A 405 -38.06 0.98 70.97
N ARG A 406 -36.81 0.73 70.63
CA ARG A 406 -36.42 -0.12 69.50
C ARG A 406 -36.27 -1.53 70.04
N THR A 407 -37.09 -2.46 69.56
CA THR A 407 -37.02 -3.85 70.05
C THR A 407 -35.73 -4.48 69.58
N ALA A 408 -35.03 -5.19 70.46
CA ALA A 408 -33.84 -5.92 70.09
C ALA A 408 -34.13 -6.87 68.93
N GLY A 409 -33.28 -6.82 67.90
CA GLY A 409 -33.30 -7.81 66.82
C GLY A 409 -33.03 -9.19 67.41
N ALA A 410 -33.86 -10.18 67.10
CA ALA A 410 -33.50 -11.56 67.38
C ALA A 410 -32.26 -11.88 66.54
N SER A 411 -31.15 -12.20 67.21
CA SER A 411 -30.04 -12.91 66.55
C SER A 411 -30.51 -14.26 66.04
#